data_AF-A0A5C5Q7R2-F1
#
_entry.id   AF-A0A5C5Q7R2-F1
#
_cell.length_a   1.000
_cell.length_b   1.000
_cell.length_c   1.000
_cell.angle_alpha   90.00
_cell.angle_beta   90.00
_cell.angle_gamma   90.00
#
_symmetry.space_group_name_H-M   'P 1'
#
loop_
_entity.id
_entity.type
_entity.pdbx_description
1 polymer ?
#
loop_
_entity_poly.entity_id
_entity_poly.type
_entity_poly.pdbx_seq_one_letter_code
_entity_poly.pdbx_strand_id
1 'polypeptide(L)' 'MTLITLPNGALIIDDSGLMPHSMARRMASEGMLPAAIAAELDESLAEVEQWIREGPYETPEQYWLRRYNDGTLNDEDEDE' A
#
# COMPACT_ATOMS: atom_id res chain seq x y z
N MET A 1 -3.80 -11.08 -0.19
CA MET A 1 -3.76 -11.23 1.27
C MET A 1 -2.33 -11.51 1.68
N THR A 2 -1.80 -10.74 2.62
CA THR A 2 -0.42 -10.78 3.11
C THR A 2 -0.46 -10.84 4.63
N LEU A 3 0.38 -11.68 5.25
CA LEU A 3 0.55 -11.73 6.70
C LEU A 3 1.81 -10.94 7.06
N ILE A 4 1.67 -9.96 7.95
CA ILE A 4 2.76 -9.06 8.35
C ILE A 4 2.98 -9.22 9.85
N THR A 5 4.24 -9.40 10.25
CA THR A 5 4.62 -9.46 11.68
C THR A 5 5.27 -8.14 12.05
N LEU A 6 4.67 -7.43 13.00
CA LEU A 6 5.21 -6.19 13.54
C LEU A 6 6.36 -6.43 14.52
N PRO A 7 7.22 -5.43 14.80
CA PRO A 7 8.35 -5.58 15.72
C PRO A 7 7.97 -5.99 17.15
N ASN A 8 6.77 -5.65 17.62
CA ASN A 8 6.24 -6.07 18.92
C ASN A 8 5.65 -7.51 18.91
N GLY A 9 5.77 -8.25 17.81
CA GLY A 9 5.22 -9.59 17.64
C GLY A 9 3.75 -9.64 17.28
N ALA A 10 3.07 -8.49 17.11
CA ALA A 10 1.70 -8.46 16.63
C ALA A 10 1.61 -8.90 15.16
N LEU A 11 0.50 -9.54 14.80
CA LEU A 11 0.23 -10.04 13.45
C LEU A 11 -0.87 -9.21 12.80
N ILE A 12 -0.61 -8.75 11.57
CA ILE A 12 -1.57 -8.05 10.72
C ILE A 12 -1.87 -8.92 9.51
N ILE A 13 -3.16 -9.12 9.24
CA ILE A 13 -3.64 -9.73 7.99
C ILE A 13 -4.09 -8.58 7.10
N ASP A 14 -3.35 -8.33 6.02
CA ASP A 14 -3.63 -7.27 5.06
C ASP A 14 -4.18 -7.85 3.76
N ASP A 15 -5.40 -7.46 3.40
CA ASP A 15 -6.03 -7.80 2.12
C ASP A 15 -6.08 -6.60 1.15
N SER A 16 -5.51 -5.45 1.53
CA SER A 16 -5.49 -4.23 0.71
C SER A 16 -4.81 -4.43 -0.66
N GLY A 17 -3.86 -5.36 -0.74
CA GLY A 17 -3.22 -5.77 -2.00
C GLY A 17 -4.13 -6.51 -2.98
N LEU A 18 -5.37 -6.84 -2.58
CA LEU A 18 -6.41 -7.38 -3.47
C LEU A 18 -7.30 -6.29 -4.07
N MET A 19 -7.18 -5.04 -3.62
CA MET A 19 -7.97 -3.93 -4.14
C MET A 19 -7.42 -3.45 -5.50
N PRO A 20 -8.29 -3.15 -6.49
CA PRO A 20 -7.87 -2.72 -7.83
C PRO A 20 -6.92 -1.52 -7.83
N HIS A 21 -7.16 -0.53 -6.96
CA HIS A 21 -6.31 0.65 -6.82
C HIS A 21 -4.87 0.29 -6.38
N SER A 22 -4.72 -0.64 -5.43
CA SER A 22 -3.42 -1.10 -4.93
C SER A 22 -2.69 -1.90 -6.00
N MET A 23 -3.44 -2.74 -6.73
CA MET A 23 -2.91 -3.56 -7.81
C MET A 23 -2.46 -2.71 -9.00
N ALA A 24 -3.21 -1.67 -9.36
CA ALA A 24 -2.85 -0.71 -10.40
C ALA A 24 -1.53 0.00 -10.10
N ARG A 25 -1.37 0.53 -8.88
CA ARG A 25 -0.11 1.17 -8.46
C ARG A 25 1.06 0.20 -8.47
N ARG A 26 0.84 -1.05 -8.04
CA ARG A 26 1.85 -2.11 -8.07
C ARG A 26 2.29 -2.42 -9.50
N MET A 27 1.34 -2.67 -10.41
CA MET A 27 1.66 -2.96 -11.81
C MET A 27 2.38 -1.78 -12.48
N ALA A 28 1.99 -0.54 -12.16
CA ALA A 28 2.67 0.65 -12.63
C ALA A 28 4.12 0.76 -12.10
N SER A 29 4.37 0.41 -10.83
CA SER A 29 5.73 0.38 -10.27
C SER A 29 6.60 -0.75 -10.84
N GLU A 30 5.97 -1.84 -11.29
CA GLU A 30 6.60 -2.92 -12.05
C GLU A 30 6.85 -2.55 -13.54
N GLY A 31 6.44 -1.36 -13.97
CA GLY A 31 6.72 -0.81 -15.30
C GLY A 31 5.62 -1.03 -16.35
N MET A 32 4.45 -1.53 -15.94
CA MET A 32 3.32 -1.72 -16.84
C MET A 32 2.66 -0.37 -17.20
N LEU A 33 2.20 -0.24 -18.45
CA LEU A 33 1.55 0.98 -18.93
C LEU A 33 0.11 1.08 -18.38
N PRO A 34 -0.41 2.29 -18.07
CA PRO A 34 -1.77 2.47 -17.56
C PRO A 34 -2.87 1.83 -18.41
N ALA A 35 -2.73 1.85 -19.74
CA ALA A 35 -3.69 1.21 -20.65
C ALA A 35 -3.69 -0.32 -20.56
N ALA A 36 -2.53 -0.94 -20.32
CA ALA A 36 -2.43 -2.39 -20.12
C ALA A 36 -2.99 -2.79 -18.74
N ILE A 37 -2.73 -1.97 -17.72
CA ILE A 37 -3.29 -2.16 -16.38
C ILE A 37 -4.81 -2.08 -16.39
N ALA A 38 -5.39 -1.07 -17.07
CA ALA A 38 -6.83 -0.94 -17.24
C ALA A 38 -7.47 -2.18 -17.87
N ALA A 39 -6.82 -2.74 -18.91
CA ALA A 39 -7.27 -3.97 -19.54
C ALA A 39 -7.15 -5.20 -18.62
N GLU A 40 -6.09 -5.31 -17.83
CA GLU A 40 -5.85 -6.44 -16.91
C GLU A 40 -6.81 -6.42 -15.71
N LEU A 41 -7.16 -5.21 -15.23
CA LEU A 41 -8.05 -5.02 -14.09
C LEU A 41 -9.54 -4.94 -14.46
N ASP A 42 -9.87 -4.91 -15.75
CA ASP A 42 -11.22 -4.64 -16.27
C ASP A 42 -11.78 -3.28 -15.77
N GLU A 43 -10.91 -2.27 -15.70
CA GLU A 43 -11.20 -0.94 -15.17
C GLU A 43 -11.02 0.15 -16.24
N SER A 44 -11.53 1.36 -15.99
CA SER A 44 -11.34 2.46 -16.94
C SER A 44 -9.91 3.03 -16.88
N LEU A 45 -9.37 3.46 -18.03
CA LEU A 45 -8.06 4.12 -18.08
C LEU A 45 -8.01 5.36 -17.17
N ALA A 46 -9.10 6.13 -17.10
CA ALA A 46 -9.16 7.33 -16.28
C ALA A 46 -9.03 7.02 -14.78
N GLU A 47 -9.67 5.95 -14.30
CA GLU A 47 -9.59 5.50 -12.90
C GLU A 47 -8.19 4.98 -12.58
N VAL A 48 -7.61 4.16 -13.46
CA VAL A 48 -6.25 3.66 -13.28
C VAL A 48 -5.22 4.80 -13.24
N GLU A 49 -5.33 5.78 -14.13
CA GLU A 49 -4.47 6.97 -14.10
C GLU A 49 -4.65 7.79 -12.82
N GLN A 50 -5.89 7.92 -12.33
CA GLN A 50 -6.16 8.58 -11.05
C GLN A 50 -5.46 7.85 -9.91
N TRP A 51 -5.62 6.53 -9.81
CA TRP A 51 -4.98 5.73 -8.76
C TRP A 51 -3.46 5.81 -8.80
N ILE A 52 -2.85 5.79 -9.99
CA ILE A 52 -1.39 5.92 -10.14
C ILE A 52 -0.90 7.31 -9.70
N ARG A 53 -1.69 8.36 -9.90
CA ARG A 53 -1.34 9.74 -9.50
C ARG A 53 -1.49 10.00 -8.00
N GLU A 54 -2.35 9.26 -7.31
CA GLU A 54 -2.59 9.43 -5.87
C GLU A 54 -1.35 9.16 -5.00
N GLY A 55 -0.41 8.36 -5.49
CA GLY A 55 0.87 8.17 -4.82
C GLY A 55 1.65 6.96 -5.35
N PRO A 56 2.95 6.86 -5.00
CA PRO A 56 3.75 5.69 -5.33
C PRO A 56 3.16 4.44 -4.67
N TYR A 57 3.44 3.28 -5.28
CA TYR A 57 3.16 2.01 -4.63
C TYR A 57 4.02 1.86 -3.38
N GLU A 58 3.37 1.72 -2.22
CA GLU A 58 3.99 1.33 -0.95
C GLU A 58 3.59 -0.12 -0.69
N THR A 59 4.54 -0.99 -0.32
CA THR A 59 4.18 -2.37 0.03
C THR A 59 3.35 -2.36 1.33
N PRO A 60 2.44 -3.33 1.52
CA PRO A 60 1.71 -3.44 2.78
C PRO A 60 2.63 -3.45 4.01
N GLU A 61 3.77 -4.14 3.94
CA GLU A 61 4.77 -4.14 5.02
C GLU A 61 5.33 -2.74 5.30
N GLN A 62 5.68 -1.96 4.27
CA GLN A 62 6.18 -0.60 4.43
C GLN A 62 5.10 0.32 5.05
N TYR A 63 3.87 0.23 4.57
CA TYR A 63 2.73 1.00 5.10
C TYR A 63 2.54 0.73 6.60
N TRP A 64 2.47 -0.55 6.97
CA TRP A 64 2.22 -0.95 8.35
C TRP A 64 3.41 -0.70 9.27
N LEU A 65 4.65 -0.86 8.80
CA LEU A 65 5.85 -0.50 9.56
C LEU A 65 5.95 1.00 9.79
N ARG A 66 5.67 1.82 8.77
CA ARG A 66 5.64 3.28 8.92
C ARG A 66 4.61 3.71 9.93
N ARG A 67 3.39 3.15 9.86
CA ARG A 67 2.31 3.44 10.80
C ARG A 67 2.59 2.95 12.21
N TYR A 68 3.22 1.79 12.35
CA TYR A 68 3.70 1.29 13.63
C TYR A 68 4.72 2.26 14.24
N ASN A 69 5.71 2.68 13.47
CA ASN A 69 6.72 3.64 13.94
C ASN A 69 6.10 5.01 14.28
N ASP A 70 5.19 5.53 13.45
CA ASP A 70 4.48 6.80 13.70
C ASP A 70 3.64 6.75 14.99
N GLY A 71 3.01 5.61 15.28
CA GLY A 71 2.30 5.38 16.53
C GLY A 71 3.21 5.12 17.74
N THR A 72 4.44 4.63 17.52
CA THR A 72 5.42 4.34 18.58
C THR A 72 6.24 5.59 18.94
N LEU A 73 6.40 6.54 18.00
CA LEU A 73 7.14 7.79 18.19
C LEU A 73 6.38 8.86 18.99
N ASN A 74 5.12 8.63 19.35
CA ASN A 74 4.34 9.53 20.22
C ASN A 74 4.32 9.06 21.70
N ASP A 75 4.97 7.95 22.03
CA ASP A 75 5.02 7.41 23.41
C ASP A 75 6.34 7.73 24.13
N GLU A 76 7.27 8.50 23.52
CA GLU A 76 8.58 8.83 24.11
C GLU A 76 8.83 10.32 24.40
N ASP A 77 7.78 11.12 24.65
CA ASP A 77 7.92 12.49 25.20
C ASP A 77 6.81 12.82 26.23
N GLU A 78 6.64 12.00 27.26
CA GLU A 78 6.04 12.41 28.55
C GLU A 78 6.90 11.89 29.72
N ASP A 79 8.20 12.18 29.71
CA ASP A 79 9.04 12.18 30.91
C ASP A 79 9.70 13.55 31.06
N GLU A 80 9.03 14.41 31.85
CA GLU A 80 9.51 15.48 32.75
C GLU A 80 8.85 16.87 32.62
#